data_AF-A0A6G2UZL1-F1
#
_entry.id   AF-A0A6G2UZL1-F1
#
_cell.length_a   1.000
_cell.length_b   1.000
_cell.length_c   1.000
_cell.angle_alpha   90.00
_cell.angle_beta   90.00
_cell.angle_gamma   90.00
#
_symmetry.space_group_name_H-M   'P 1'
#
loop_
_entity.id
_entity.type
_entity.pdbx_description
1 polymer ?
#
loop_
_entity_poly.entity_id
_entity_poly.type
_entity_poly.pdbx_seq_one_letter_code
_entity_poly.pdbx_strand_id
1 'polypeptide(L)' 'TVWQGLPPEVRARGRFRLLEARLLHAEGRSDAAKAVFDAGFEVADLREGAEILEEVWQRLTDEPLPDAYNYRMRPRT' A
#
# COMPACT_ATOMS: atom_id res chain seq x y z
N THR A 1 4.33 -13.20 15.69
CA THR A 1 4.25 -11.73 15.96
C THR A 1 2.79 -11.31 16.07
N VAL A 2 2.50 -10.09 16.53
CA VAL A 2 1.11 -9.57 16.56
C VAL A 2 0.44 -9.63 15.18
N TRP A 3 1.21 -9.41 14.11
CA TRP A 3 0.77 -9.52 12.73
C TRP A 3 0.23 -10.91 12.36
N GLN A 4 0.95 -11.97 12.76
CA GLN A 4 0.56 -13.36 12.48
C GLN A 4 -0.67 -13.82 13.26
N GLY A 5 -1.01 -13.14 14.36
CA GLY A 5 -2.20 -13.43 15.17
C GLY A 5 -3.49 -12.78 14.64
N LEU A 6 -3.40 -11.91 13.62
CA LEU A 6 -4.58 -11.27 13.04
C LEU A 6 -5.37 -12.25 12.17
N PRO A 7 -6.72 -12.26 12.27
CA PRO A 7 -7.55 -13.06 11.37
C PRO A 7 -7.32 -12.71 9.89
N PRO A 8 -7.43 -13.68 8.97
CA PRO A 8 -7.22 -13.44 7.54
C PRO A 8 -8.08 -12.31 6.97
N GLU A 9 -9.34 -12.20 7.41
CA GLU A 9 -10.28 -11.16 6.99
C GLU A 9 -9.87 -9.76 7.45
N VAL A 10 -9.12 -9.64 8.56
CA VAL A 10 -8.58 -8.36 9.01
C VAL A 10 -7.36 -8.00 8.16
N ARG A 11 -6.48 -8.96 7.91
CA ARG A 11 -5.29 -8.77 7.06
C ARG A 11 -5.63 -8.41 5.61
N ALA A 12 -6.77 -8.88 5.11
CA ALA A 12 -7.24 -8.57 3.77
C ALA A 12 -7.72 -7.12 3.58
N ARG A 13 -7.99 -6.37 4.67
CA ARG A 13 -8.44 -4.97 4.57
C ARG A 13 -7.31 -4.08 4.07
N GLY A 14 -7.62 -3.09 3.22
CA GLY A 14 -6.59 -2.27 2.59
C GLY A 14 -5.64 -1.55 3.55
N ARG A 15 -6.13 -1.03 4.70
CA ARG A 15 -5.24 -0.43 5.72
C ARG A 15 -4.22 -1.43 6.26
N PHE A 16 -4.62 -2.68 6.43
CA PHE A 16 -3.72 -3.73 6.88
C PHE A 16 -2.77 -4.15 5.75
N ARG A 17 -3.23 -4.20 4.49
CA ARG A 17 -2.35 -4.43 3.34
C ARG A 17 -1.28 -3.34 3.22
N LEU A 18 -1.64 -2.07 3.41
CA LEU A 18 -0.67 -0.97 3.46
C LEU A 18 0.31 -1.13 4.65
N LEU A 19 -0.18 -1.55 5.81
CA LEU A 19 0.68 -1.84 6.97
C LEU A 19 1.63 -3.01 6.70
N GLU A 20 1.17 -4.07 6.01
CA GLU A 20 1.98 -5.21 5.60
C GLU A 20 3.16 -4.77 4.73
N ALA A 21 2.90 -3.94 3.70
CA ALA A 21 3.95 -3.42 2.83
C ALA A 21 5.00 -2.61 3.63
N ARG A 22 4.56 -1.80 4.60
CA ARG A 22 5.46 -1.03 5.47
C ARG A 22 6.28 -1.92 6.39
N LEU A 23 5.69 -2.98 6.96
CA LEU A 23 6.39 -3.95 7.80
C LEU A 23 7.45 -4.70 6.99
N LEU A 24 7.09 -5.20 5.81
CA LEU A 24 8.02 -5.90 4.92
C LEU A 24 9.20 -5.00 4.54
N HIS A 25 8.95 -3.73 4.21
CA HIS A 25 10.01 -2.77 3.93
C HIS A 25 10.92 -2.53 5.13
N ALA A 26 10.36 -2.34 6.33
CA ALA A 26 11.13 -2.15 7.56
C ALA A 26 11.99 -3.39 7.91
N GLU A 27 11.55 -4.59 7.50
CA GLU A 27 12.32 -5.84 7.60
C GLU A 27 13.34 -6.03 6.46
N GLY A 28 13.50 -5.06 5.56
CA GLY A 28 14.43 -5.13 4.42
C GLY A 28 13.92 -5.98 3.25
N ARG A 29 12.62 -6.31 3.22
CA ARG A 29 11.99 -7.18 2.22
C ARG A 29 11.22 -6.37 1.17
N SER A 30 11.91 -5.48 0.47
CA SER A 30 11.29 -4.54 -0.48
C SER A 30 10.52 -5.22 -1.63
N ASP A 31 11.02 -6.32 -2.20
CA ASP A 31 10.31 -7.04 -3.28
C ASP A 31 8.96 -7.61 -2.80
N ALA A 32 8.93 -8.15 -1.58
CA ALA A 32 7.70 -8.64 -0.97
C ALA A 32 6.73 -7.48 -0.68
N ALA A 33 7.25 -6.30 -0.31
CA ALA A 33 6.44 -5.11 -0.13
C ALA A 33 5.84 -4.63 -1.47
N LYS A 34 6.62 -4.62 -2.57
CA LYS A 34 6.11 -4.29 -3.92
C LYS A 34 5.01 -5.26 -4.34
N ALA A 35 5.20 -6.56 -4.11
CA ALA A 35 4.20 -7.58 -4.42
C ALA A 35 2.84 -7.36 -3.71
N VAL A 36 2.80 -6.67 -2.57
CA VAL A 36 1.53 -6.29 -1.91
C VAL A 36 0.77 -5.24 -2.72
N PHE A 37 1.47 -4.28 -3.33
CA PHE A 37 0.89 -3.31 -4.26
C PHE A 37 0.50 -3.97 -5.58
N ASP A 38 1.34 -4.85 -6.13
CA ASP A 38 1.03 -5.56 -7.38
C ASP A 38 -0.23 -6.42 -7.27
N ALA A 39 -0.48 -6.99 -6.09
CA ALA A 39 -1.70 -7.75 -5.81
C ALA A 39 -2.98 -6.90 -5.78
N GLY A 40 -2.87 -5.57 -5.65
CA GLY A 40 -4.02 -4.68 -5.54
C GLY A 40 -4.64 -4.67 -4.14
N PHE A 41 -5.04 -3.49 -3.66
CA PHE A 41 -5.89 -3.33 -2.48
C PHE A 41 -6.55 -1.94 -2.47
N GLU A 42 -7.69 -1.81 -1.79
CA GLU A 42 -8.38 -0.53 -1.63
C GLU A 42 -8.38 -0.10 -0.17
N VAL A 43 -7.93 1.13 0.09
CA VAL A 43 -7.99 1.74 1.42
C VAL A 43 -9.25 2.62 1.49
N ALA A 44 -10.37 2.01 1.89
CA ALA A 44 -11.70 2.62 1.83
C ALA A 44 -11.87 3.95 2.61
N ASP A 45 -10.99 4.24 3.57
CA ASP A 45 -11.01 5.44 4.40
C ASP A 45 -9.79 6.35 4.17
N LEU A 46 -9.20 6.26 2.97
CA LEU A 46 -8.16 7.17 2.54
C LEU A 46 -8.79 8.56 2.33
N ARG A 47 -8.33 9.55 3.10
CA ARG A 47 -8.75 10.94 2.91
C ARG A 47 -8.25 11.44 1.56
N GLU A 48 -9.04 12.28 0.90
CA GLU A 48 -8.61 13.01 -0.28
C GLU A 48 -7.30 13.78 0.02
N GLY A 49 -6.31 13.66 -0.86
CA GLY A 49 -4.98 14.23 -0.66
C GLY A 49 -4.06 13.45 0.30
N ALA A 50 -4.42 12.24 0.74
CA ALA A 50 -3.50 11.42 1.49
C ALA A 50 -2.40 10.84 0.59
N GLU A 51 -1.17 11.30 0.80
CA GLU A 51 0.00 10.90 0.02
C GLU A 51 0.66 9.60 0.50
N ILE A 52 0.08 8.94 1.50
CA ILE A 52 0.72 7.79 2.17
C ILE A 52 1.01 6.62 1.21
N LEU A 53 0.19 6.41 0.17
CA LEU A 53 0.45 5.36 -0.82
C LEU A 53 1.66 5.71 -1.69
N GLU A 54 1.76 6.97 -2.14
CA GLU A 54 2.90 7.48 -2.90
C GLU A 54 4.17 7.48 -2.04
N GLU A 55 4.10 7.96 -0.81
CA GLU A 55 5.22 7.97 0.13
C GLU A 55 5.75 6.57 0.49
N VAL A 56 4.87 5.57 0.60
CA VAL A 56 5.31 4.19 0.83
C VAL A 56 5.94 3.64 -0.43
N TRP A 57 5.30 3.81 -1.59
CA TRP A 57 5.80 3.31 -2.87
C TRP A 57 7.19 3.86 -3.22
N GLN A 58 7.42 5.16 -3.03
CA GLN A 58 8.72 5.81 -3.27
C GLN A 58 9.85 5.27 -2.37
N ARG A 59 9.52 4.68 -1.21
CA ARG A 59 10.52 4.00 -0.37
C ARG A 59 10.85 2.60 -0.87
N LEU A 60 9.96 2.00 -1.67
CA LEU A 60 10.16 0.67 -2.22
C LEU A 60 10.88 0.71 -3.56
N THR A 61 10.69 1.77 -4.35
CA THR A 61 11.14 1.86 -5.74
C THR A 61 11.10 3.29 -6.28
N ASP A 62 11.86 3.54 -7.35
CA ASP A 62 11.86 4.80 -8.10
C ASP A 62 10.80 4.85 -9.23
N GLU A 63 9.96 3.82 -9.32
CA GLU A 63 8.91 3.73 -10.33
C GLU A 63 7.71 4.63 -9.96
N PRO A 64 6.94 5.15 -10.94
CA PRO A 64 5.72 5.86 -10.64
C PRO A 64 4.71 4.96 -9.91
N LEU A 65 3.89 5.55 -9.03
CA LEU A 65 2.82 4.83 -8.35
C LEU A 65 1.84 4.25 -9.39
N PRO A 66 1.42 2.98 -9.29
CA PRO A 66 0.45 2.41 -10.22
C PRO A 66 -0.87 3.20 -10.24
N ASP A 67 -1.46 3.36 -11.43
CA ASP A 67 -2.66 4.19 -11.64
C ASP A 67 -3.85 3.78 -10.75
N ALA A 68 -3.96 2.50 -10.38
CA ALA A 68 -4.99 2.00 -9.47
C ALA A 68 -4.96 2.63 -8.07
N TYR A 69 -3.81 3.17 -7.66
CA TYR A 69 -3.60 3.86 -6.38
C TYR A 69 -3.50 5.38 -6.53
N ASN A 70 -3.53 5.88 -7.76
CA ASN A 70 -3.43 7.30 -8.06
C ASN A 70 -4.81 7.95 -7.97
N TYR A 71 -5.26 8.21 -6.73
CA TYR A 71 -6.56 8.84 -6.45
C TYR A 71 -6.58 10.35 -6.69
N ARG A 72 -5.44 10.97 -7.07
CA ARG A 72 -5.46 12.36 -7.52
C ARG A 72 -6.30 12.41 -8.79
N MET A 73 -7.42 13.14 -8.74
CA MET A 73 -8.21 13.45 -9.94
C MET A 73 -7.28 13.99 -11.02
N ARG A 74 -6.96 13.21 -12.05
CA ARG A 74 -6.42 13.79 -13.29
C ARG A 74 -7.55 14.63 -13.90
N PRO A 75 -7.36 15.92 -14.17
CA PRO A 75 -8.35 16.70 -14.89
C PRO A 75 -8.60 16.02 -16.23
N ARG A 76 -9.88 15.78 -16.54
CA ARG A 76 -10.31 15.23 -17.82
C ARG A 76 -10.00 16.30 -18.88
N THR A 77 -8.90 16.12 -19.60
CA THR A 77 -8.63 16.87 -20.84
C THR A 77 -9.55 16.33 -21.94
#